data_AF-C7Q0B1-F1
#
_entry.id   AF-C7Q0B1-F1
#
_cell.length_a   1.000
_cell.length_b   1.000
_cell.length_c   1.000
_cell.angle_alpha   90.00
_cell.angle_beta   90.00
_cell.angle_gamma   90.00
#
_symmetry.space_group_name_H-M   'P 1'
#
loop_
_entity.id
_entity.type
_entity.pdbx_description
1 polymer ?
#
loop_
_entity_poly.entity_id
_entity_poly.type
_entity_poly.pdbx_seq_one_letter_code
_entity_poly.pdbx_strand_id
1 'polypeptide(L)'
;MERLLYTKMGAPIREVGGNLFDKAGVQVGRLDGETVFASDGRYAATLTGGRLVYLSAQRGRISYSFAPTRIRASAAASMIASVILGEEPFVRK
;
A
#
# COMPACT_ATOMS: atom_id res chain seq x y z
N MET A 1 7.21 -14.83 0.07
CA MET A 1 7.50 -14.26 -1.26
C MET A 1 7.50 -12.75 -1.10
N GLU A 2 8.36 -12.04 -1.84
CA GLU A 2 8.39 -10.58 -1.85
C GLU A 2 7.94 -10.08 -3.22
N ARG A 3 7.18 -8.99 -3.25
CA ARG A 3 6.67 -8.38 -4.48
C ARG A 3 6.86 -6.88 -4.43
N LEU A 4 7.26 -6.30 -5.55
CA LEU A 4 7.30 -4.86 -5.73
C LEU A 4 5.96 -4.38 -6.30
N LEU A 5 5.31 -3.48 -5.58
CA LEU A 5 4.06 -2.82 -5.92
C LEU A 5 4.31 -1.32 -6.05
N TYR A 6 3.32 -0.62 -6.58
CA TYR A 6 3.43 0.82 -6.78
C TYR A 6 2.15 1.52 -6.38
N THR A 7 2.25 2.74 -5.86
CA THR A 7 1.07 3.58 -5.70
C THR A 7 0.56 4.07 -7.06
N LYS A 8 -0.58 4.76 -7.06
CA LYS A 8 -1.12 5.38 -8.28
C LYS A 8 -0.09 6.32 -8.91
N MET A 9 0.56 7.15 -8.11
CA MET A 9 1.59 8.09 -8.55
C MET A 9 2.96 7.44 -8.80
N GLY A 10 3.08 6.13 -8.61
CA GLY A 10 4.28 5.36 -8.93
C GLY A 10 5.33 5.33 -7.83
N ALA A 11 4.97 5.71 -6.60
CA ALA A 11 5.84 5.50 -5.45
C ALA A 11 5.98 3.99 -5.19
N PRO A 12 7.20 3.46 -5.00
CA PRO A 12 7.41 2.04 -4.79
C PRO A 12 6.94 1.62 -3.40
N ILE A 13 6.28 0.46 -3.35
CA ILE A 13 5.80 -0.21 -2.14
C ILE A 13 6.28 -1.65 -2.17
N ARG A 14 6.95 -2.11 -1.12
CA ARG A 14 7.42 -3.49 -1.00
C ARG A 14 6.39 -4.31 -0.24
N GLU A 15 5.93 -5.39 -0.84
CA GLU A 15 5.11 -6.40 -0.19
C GLU A 15 6.00 -7.56 0.27
N VAL A 16 5.93 -7.88 1.56
CA VAL A 16 6.67 -9.00 2.17
C VAL A 16 5.73 -9.76 3.11
N GLY A 17 5.29 -10.93 2.68
CA GLY A 17 4.42 -11.81 3.49
C GLY A 17 3.08 -11.13 3.84
N GLY A 18 2.51 -10.38 2.91
CA GLY A 18 1.29 -9.61 3.08
C GLY A 18 1.48 -8.25 3.77
N ASN A 19 2.68 -7.88 4.22
CA ASN A 19 2.94 -6.58 4.81
C ASN A 19 3.50 -5.62 3.76
N LEU A 20 2.99 -4.38 3.73
CA LEU A 20 3.38 -3.36 2.77
C LEU A 20 4.28 -2.31 3.42
N PHE A 21 5.42 -2.06 2.80
CA PHE A 21 6.44 -1.14 3.30
C PHE A 21 6.73 -0.05 2.26
N ASP A 22 6.85 1.19 2.73
CA ASP A 22 7.32 2.28 1.89
C ASP A 22 8.83 2.19 1.60
N LYS A 23 9.36 3.12 0.80
CA LYS A 23 10.79 3.19 0.47
C LYS A 23 11.70 3.32 1.69
N ALA A 24 11.21 3.93 2.79
CA ALA A 24 11.96 4.07 4.03
C ALA A 24 11.94 2.78 4.87
N GLY A 25 11.21 1.75 4.42
CA GLY A 25 11.05 0.50 5.12
C GLY A 25 10.03 0.55 6.25
N VAL A 26 9.17 1.58 6.30
CA VAL A 26 8.10 1.67 7.31
C VAL A 26 6.87 0.93 6.80
N GLN A 27 6.28 0.08 7.63
CA GLN A 27 5.03 -0.58 7.28
C GLN A 27 3.90 0.45 7.17
N VAL A 28 3.29 0.52 5.99
CA VAL A 28 2.17 1.44 5.69
C VAL A 28 0.84 0.70 5.54
N GLY A 29 0.87 -0.63 5.41
CA GLY A 29 -0.35 -1.41 5.34
C GLY A 29 -0.16 -2.93 5.43
N ARG A 30 -1.28 -3.64 5.40
CA ARG A 30 -1.37 -5.09 5.26
C ARG A 30 -2.33 -5.45 4.14
N LEU A 31 -1.88 -6.32 3.25
CA LEU A 31 -2.64 -6.86 2.14
C LEU A 31 -3.41 -8.10 2.60
N ASP A 32 -4.72 -8.08 2.38
CA ASP A 32 -5.65 -9.18 2.58
C ASP A 32 -6.45 -9.38 1.28
N GLY A 33 -6.08 -10.43 0.54
CA GLY A 33 -6.50 -10.60 -0.86
C GLY A 33 -6.04 -9.42 -1.72
N GLU A 34 -6.99 -8.65 -2.23
CA GLU A 34 -6.74 -7.42 -3.01
C GLU A 34 -6.89 -6.14 -2.18
N THR A 35 -7.17 -6.25 -0.88
CA THR A 35 -7.51 -5.10 -0.03
C THR A 35 -6.35 -4.76 0.87
N VAL A 36 -6.03 -3.49 0.99
CA VAL A 36 -5.01 -3.01 1.91
C VAL A 36 -5.65 -2.26 3.06
N PHE A 37 -5.23 -2.62 4.28
CA PHE A 37 -5.60 -1.94 5.50
C PHE A 37 -4.41 -1.22 6.12
N ALA A 38 -4.62 0.00 6.62
CA ALA A 38 -3.65 0.76 7.40
C ALA A 38 -3.53 0.22 8.83
N SER A 39 -2.57 0.74 9.60
CA SER A 39 -2.29 0.31 10.98
C SER A 39 -3.46 0.49 11.94
N ASP A 40 -4.37 1.42 11.65
CA ASP A 40 -5.61 1.63 12.41
C ASP A 40 -6.75 0.68 12.00
N GLY A 41 -6.46 -0.30 11.15
CA GLY A 41 -7.42 -1.28 10.64
C GLY A 41 -8.32 -0.76 9.53
N ARG A 42 -8.19 0.50 9.10
CA ARG A 42 -9.06 1.06 8.05
C ARG A 42 -8.55 0.77 6.65
N TYR A 43 -9.49 0.68 5.71
CA TYR A 43 -9.16 0.62 4.29
C TYR A 43 -8.21 1.74 3.86
N ALA A 44 -7.15 1.35 3.17
CA ALA A 44 -6.10 2.24 2.69
C ALA A 44 -5.89 2.18 1.17
N ALA A 45 -6.11 1.02 0.55
CA ALA A 45 -5.98 0.85 -0.90
C ALA A 45 -6.60 -0.46 -1.39
N THR A 46 -6.78 -0.56 -2.69
CA THR A 46 -7.04 -1.81 -3.43
C THR A 46 -5.85 -2.08 -4.34
N LEU A 47 -5.38 -3.34 -4.35
CA LEU A 47 -4.37 -3.84 -5.26
C LEU A 47 -5.02 -4.23 -6.58
N THR A 48 -4.63 -3.58 -7.66
CA THR A 48 -5.07 -3.90 -9.01
C THR A 48 -3.93 -3.71 -10.01
N GLY A 49 -3.61 -4.74 -10.79
CA GLY A 49 -2.52 -4.67 -11.79
C GLY A 49 -1.14 -4.29 -11.24
N GLY A 50 -0.83 -4.66 -9.99
CA GLY A 50 0.42 -4.25 -9.32
C GLY A 50 0.43 -2.82 -8.78
N ARG A 51 -0.71 -2.14 -8.85
CA ARG A 51 -0.92 -0.77 -8.34
C ARG A 51 -1.81 -0.77 -7.12
N LEU A 52 -1.48 0.08 -6.17
CA LEU A 52 -2.29 0.40 -5.01
C LEU A 52 -3.02 1.71 -5.30
N VAL A 53 -4.36 1.67 -5.23
CA VAL A 53 -5.23 2.82 -5.47
C VAL A 53 -6.26 2.92 -4.36
N TYR A 54 -6.55 4.13 -3.89
CA TYR A 54 -7.65 4.34 -2.96
C TYR A 54 -8.97 4.45 -3.73
N LEU A 55 -9.93 3.58 -3.42
CA LEU A 55 -11.28 3.63 -3.96
C LEU A 55 -12.24 4.12 -2.87
N SER A 56 -12.81 5.31 -3.07
CA SER A 56 -13.76 5.91 -2.13
C SER A 56 -14.95 5.00 -1.81
N ALA A 57 -15.39 4.19 -2.78
CA ALA A 57 -16.44 3.18 -2.62
C ALA A 57 -16.09 2.09 -1.58
N GLN A 58 -14.81 1.83 -1.31
CA GLN A 58 -14.35 0.81 -0.35
C GLN A 58 -13.97 1.38 1.02
N ARG A 59 -14.12 2.70 1.24
CA ARG A 59 -13.73 3.40 2.48
C ARG A 59 -14.30 2.78 3.76
N GLY A 60 -15.49 2.18 3.69
CA GLY A 60 -16.16 1.57 4.84
C GLY A 60 -15.57 0.24 5.30
N ARG A 61 -14.61 -0.35 4.58
CA ARG A 61 -14.02 -1.63 4.95
C ARG A 61 -13.06 -1.47 6.12
N ILE A 62 -13.17 -2.38 7.08
CA ILE A 62 -12.38 -2.41 8.31
C ILE A 62 -11.77 -3.79 8.54
N SER A 63 -10.66 -3.80 9.26
CA SER A 63 -9.94 -4.97 9.75
C SER A 63 -9.39 -4.67 11.14
N TYR A 64 -8.56 -5.55 11.68
CA TYR A 64 -7.91 -5.34 12.97
C TYR A 64 -6.75 -4.34 12.86
N SER A 65 -6.58 -3.55 13.93
CA SER A 65 -5.43 -2.66 14.08
C SER A 65 -4.15 -3.46 14.32
N PHE A 66 -3.01 -2.87 13.95
CA PHE A 66 -1.69 -3.46 14.20
C PHE A 66 -0.65 -2.37 14.45
N ALA A 67 0.40 -2.72 15.20
CA ALA A 67 1.57 -1.86 15.33
C ALA A 67 2.46 -1.99 14.08
N PRO A 68 2.78 -0.88 13.38
CA PRO A 68 3.61 -0.95 12.18
C PRO A 68 5.04 -1.36 12.53
N THR A 69 5.60 -2.28 11.73
CA THR A 69 7.01 -2.68 11.85
C THR A 69 7.90 -1.93 10.87
N ARG A 70 9.22 -2.07 11.03
CA ARG A 70 10.22 -1.52 10.12
C ARG A 70 11.12 -2.60 9.55
N ILE A 71 11.50 -2.42 8.29
CA ILE A 71 12.50 -3.22 7.59
C ILE A 71 13.58 -2.30 7.00
N ARG A 72 14.58 -2.89 6.35
CA ARG A 72 15.60 -2.12 5.63
C ARG A 72 14.96 -1.29 4.52
N ALA A 73 15.35 -0.02 4.44
CA ALA A 73 14.98 0.87 3.36
C ALA A 73 15.34 0.28 1.99
N SER A 74 14.60 0.69 0.96
CA SER A 74 14.78 0.20 -0.41
C SER A 74 15.20 1.32 -1.34
N ALA A 75 16.13 1.01 -2.24
CA ALA A 75 16.56 1.88 -3.32
C ALA A 75 15.71 1.71 -4.61
N ALA A 76 14.54 1.08 -4.52
CA ALA A 76 13.67 0.88 -5.67
C ALA A 76 13.32 2.21 -6.35
N ALA A 77 13.44 2.23 -7.68
CA ALA A 77 13.06 3.38 -8.48
C ALA A 77 11.54 3.56 -8.50
N SER A 78 11.09 4.81 -8.61
CA SER A 78 9.68 5.12 -8.87
C SER A 78 9.30 4.70 -10.29
N MET A 79 8.02 4.43 -10.50
CA MET A 79 7.45 4.13 -11.82
C MET A 79 6.57 5.29 -12.31
N ILE A 80 6.18 5.27 -13.58
CA ILE A 80 5.27 6.26 -14.16
C ILE A 80 3.91 6.17 -13.46
N ALA A 81 3.22 7.30 -13.27
CA ALA A 81 1.87 7.30 -12.73
C ALA A 81 0.90 6.46 -13.61
N SER A 82 -0.13 5.89 -13.00
CA SER A 82 -1.11 5.05 -13.69
C SER A 82 -2.44 5.77 -13.92
N VAL A 83 -3.13 5.47 -15.03
CA VAL A 83 -4.47 6.01 -15.38
C VAL A 83 -5.61 5.30 -14.63
N ILE A 84 -5.29 4.33 -13.78
CA ILE A 84 -6.27 3.58 -13.00
C ILE A 84 -7.11 4.54 -12.13
N LEU A 85 -8.42 4.30 -12.13
CA LEU A 85 -9.39 5.04 -11.33
C LEU A 85 -9.08 4.91 -9.83
N GLY A 86 -9.21 6.01 -9.09
CA GLY A 86 -8.95 6.08 -7.65
C GLY A 86 -7.95 7.18 -7.29
N GLU A 87 -7.58 7.25 -6.03
CA GLU A 87 -6.68 8.28 -5.48
C GLU A 87 -5.37 7.65 -4.98
N GLU A 88 -4.41 8.50 -4.64
CA GLU A 88 -3.13 8.06 -4.09
C GLU A 88 -3.33 7.46 -2.69
N PRO A 89 -2.92 6.21 -2.45
CA PRO A 89 -2.92 5.64 -1.12
C PRO A 89 -1.69 6.08 -0.32
N PHE A 90 -1.79 6.05 1.01
CA PHE A 90 -0.69 6.37 1.95
C PHE A 90 -0.13 7.79 1.85
N VAL A 91 -1.01 8.78 1.66
CA VAL A 91 -0.59 10.19 1.72
C VAL A 91 -0.02 10.46 3.12
N ARG A 92 1.29 10.68 3.19
CA ARG A 92 1.92 11.15 4.42
C ARG A 92 1.41 12.56 4.68
N LYS A 93 0.80 12.77 5.84
CA LYS A 93 0.53 14.11 6.37
C LYS A 93 1.82 14.77 6.84
#